data_AF-A0A7S2T5U9-F1
#
_entry.id   AF-A0A7S2T5U9-F1
#
_cell.length_a   1.000
_cell.length_b   1.000
_cell.length_c   1.000
_cell.angle_alpha   90.00
_cell.angle_beta   90.00
_cell.angle_gamma   90.00
#
_symmetry.space_group_name_H-M   'P 1'
#
loop_
_entity.id
_entity.type
_entity.pdbx_description
1 polymer ?
#
loop_
_entity_poly.entity_id
_entity_poly.type
_entity_poly.pdbx_seq_one_letter_code
_entity_poly.pdbx_strand_id
1 'polypeptide(L)'
;PLGPAGIYIGQYTPILAGNYDLSIRRAGKELKGRIAGTIRRGPFSPFTVLPGSTAGSTTIAVHEYLENNSTFLGFSNQNFVAMAGATTTFSIVTKDRYANPKTVGGEEFVINVGPLAQGLSLDLGNGTYSASYRMTSSGDYKLAILVNNQLVQNPPAFFDASEGGFKLVVMASSTLASRSEIVGVGLTTATAGSTSAFSIQTYDEFGNKKDYGGDTMIAELY
;
A
#
# COMPACT_ATOMS: atom_id res chain seq x y z
N PRO A 1 -22.94 24.75 29.33
CA PRO A 1 -24.08 25.70 29.48
C PRO A 1 -24.87 25.38 30.75
N LEU A 2 -25.27 26.39 31.52
CA LEU A 2 -26.20 26.19 32.63
C LEU A 2 -27.57 25.86 32.03
N GLY A 3 -28.08 24.66 32.31
CA GLY A 3 -29.50 24.39 32.10
C GLY A 3 -30.32 25.08 33.20
N PRO A 4 -31.66 24.99 33.17
CA PRO A 4 -32.49 25.45 34.28
C PRO A 4 -32.09 24.77 35.61
N ALA A 5 -32.49 25.38 36.73
CA ALA A 5 -32.02 25.10 38.10
C ALA A 5 -31.64 23.62 38.38
N GLY A 6 -30.36 23.37 38.68
CA GLY A 6 -29.82 22.06 39.05
C GLY A 6 -29.33 21.18 37.89
N ILE A 7 -29.45 21.63 36.63
CA ILE A 7 -28.97 20.90 35.45
C ILE A 7 -27.63 21.45 34.95
N TYR A 8 -26.65 20.56 34.84
CA TYR A 8 -25.32 20.85 34.30
C TYR A 8 -25.13 20.12 32.98
N ILE A 9 -24.78 20.84 31.92
CA ILE A 9 -24.51 20.28 30.59
C ILE A 9 -23.00 20.22 30.38
N GLY A 10 -22.46 19.02 30.24
CA GLY A 10 -21.09 18.75 29.79
C GLY A 10 -21.08 18.29 28.34
N GLN A 11 -20.17 18.84 27.55
CA GLN A 11 -19.92 18.44 26.16
C GLN A 11 -18.42 18.25 25.98
N TYR A 12 -18.03 17.24 25.23
CA TYR A 12 -16.65 16.97 24.85
C TYR A 12 -16.63 16.29 23.48
N THR A 13 -15.51 16.42 22.77
CA THR A 13 -15.30 15.82 21.46
C THR A 13 -14.02 14.99 21.53
N PRO A 14 -14.11 13.66 21.72
CA PRO A 14 -12.92 12.82 21.71
C PRO A 14 -12.40 12.70 20.28
N ILE A 15 -11.09 12.85 20.10
CA ILE A 15 -10.42 12.68 18.80
C ILE A 15 -9.64 11.37 18.68
N LEU A 16 -9.40 10.71 19.81
CA LEU A 16 -8.75 9.41 19.88
C LEU A 16 -9.79 8.34 20.15
N ALA A 17 -9.79 7.31 19.32
CA ALA A 17 -10.60 6.11 19.55
C ALA A 17 -9.95 5.22 20.61
N GLY A 18 -10.77 4.48 21.34
CA GLY A 18 -10.30 3.59 22.39
C GLY A 18 -11.29 3.41 23.52
N ASN A 19 -10.88 2.62 24.51
CA ASN A 19 -11.63 2.44 25.73
C ASN A 19 -11.09 3.39 26.80
N TYR A 20 -11.99 4.12 27.44
CA TYR A 20 -11.70 5.09 28.48
C TYR A 20 -12.56 4.82 29.71
N ASP A 21 -12.23 5.53 30.80
CA ASP A 21 -13.05 5.61 31.99
C ASP A 21 -13.64 7.02 32.10
N LEU A 22 -14.97 7.15 32.04
CA LEU A 22 -15.61 8.45 32.23
C LEU A 22 -15.97 8.65 33.71
N SER A 23 -15.23 9.52 34.40
CA SER A 23 -15.51 9.90 35.78
C SER A 23 -16.31 11.20 35.83
N ILE A 24 -17.39 11.21 36.61
CA ILE A 24 -18.19 12.43 36.85
C ILE A 24 -18.38 12.54 38.36
N ARG A 25 -17.78 13.56 38.97
CA ARG A 25 -17.70 13.69 40.43
C ARG A 25 -18.35 14.97 40.94
N ARG A 26 -18.91 14.90 42.15
CA ARG A 26 -19.25 16.07 42.97
C ARG A 26 -18.57 15.92 44.32
N ALA A 27 -17.82 16.94 44.75
CA ALA A 27 -17.09 16.93 46.02
C ALA A 27 -16.25 15.64 46.22
N GLY A 28 -15.52 15.23 45.17
CA GLY A 28 -14.68 14.02 45.18
C GLY A 28 -15.41 12.68 45.06
N LYS A 29 -16.75 12.65 45.13
CA LYS A 29 -17.53 11.40 45.04
C LYS A 29 -18.08 11.17 43.64
N GLU A 30 -17.91 9.95 43.12
CA GLU A 30 -18.49 9.52 41.84
C GLU A 30 -20.01 9.57 41.86
N LEU A 31 -20.57 10.14 40.80
CA LEU A 31 -22.01 10.14 40.56
C LEU A 31 -22.48 8.79 40.03
N LYS A 32 -23.76 8.51 40.24
CA LYS A 32 -24.45 7.37 39.62
C LYS A 32 -25.16 7.84 38.35
N GLY A 33 -25.10 7.01 37.31
CA GLY A 33 -25.83 7.19 36.07
C GLY A 33 -26.77 6.02 35.80
N ARG A 34 -27.67 6.18 34.83
CA ARG A 34 -28.45 5.07 34.26
C ARG A 34 -27.98 4.84 32.83
N ILE A 35 -27.54 3.62 32.52
CA ILE A 35 -27.09 3.21 31.18
C ILE A 35 -27.94 2.01 30.77
N ALA A 36 -28.67 2.12 29.66
CA ALA A 36 -29.61 1.09 29.19
C ALA A 36 -30.53 0.56 30.32
N GLY A 37 -31.10 1.46 31.11
CA GLY A 37 -31.98 1.12 32.24
C GLY A 37 -31.28 0.69 33.54
N THR A 38 -30.00 0.32 33.49
CA THR A 38 -29.24 -0.15 34.66
C THR A 38 -28.57 1.00 35.39
N ILE A 39 -28.70 1.05 36.71
CA ILE A 39 -27.98 2.03 37.54
C ILE A 39 -26.52 1.58 37.69
N ARG A 40 -25.58 2.45 37.35
CA ARG A 40 -24.14 2.22 37.54
C ARG A 40 -23.51 3.41 38.25
N ARG A 41 -22.56 3.16 39.15
CA ARG A 41 -21.75 4.21 39.77
C ARG A 41 -20.48 4.39 38.93
N GLY A 42 -20.03 5.65 38.78
CA GLY A 42 -18.78 5.96 38.09
C GLY A 42 -17.54 5.32 38.75
N PRO A 43 -16.40 5.25 38.05
CA PRO A 43 -16.24 5.63 36.64
C PRO A 43 -17.04 4.72 35.70
N PHE A 44 -17.58 5.30 34.62
CA PHE A 44 -18.30 4.53 33.60
C PHE A 44 -17.27 3.89 32.67
N SER A 45 -17.13 2.57 32.78
CA SER A 45 -16.13 1.77 32.08
C SER A 45 -16.73 0.48 31.47
N PRO A 46 -16.31 0.08 30.25
CA PRO A 46 -15.56 0.92 29.32
C PRO A 46 -16.49 2.01 28.74
N PHE A 47 -15.99 3.24 28.66
CA PHE A 47 -16.49 4.26 27.76
C PHE A 47 -15.75 4.13 26.44
N THR A 48 -16.38 3.47 25.46
CA THR A 48 -15.76 3.20 24.16
C THR A 48 -16.00 4.35 23.19
N VAL A 49 -14.92 4.96 22.71
CA VAL A 49 -14.92 5.88 21.57
C VAL A 49 -14.57 5.06 20.33
N LEU A 50 -15.50 4.99 19.38
CA LEU A 50 -15.26 4.33 18.10
C LEU A 50 -14.54 5.28 17.13
N PRO A 51 -13.70 4.74 16.23
CA PRO A 51 -13.15 5.52 15.12
C PRO A 51 -14.26 6.13 14.25
N GLY A 52 -13.99 7.30 13.68
CA GLY A 52 -14.89 7.96 12.73
C GLY A 52 -15.01 7.24 11.38
N SER A 53 -15.66 7.90 10.42
CA SER A 53 -15.67 7.45 9.03
C SER A 53 -14.25 7.42 8.45
N THR A 54 -13.98 6.42 7.61
CA THR A 54 -12.70 6.27 6.92
C THR A 54 -12.36 7.49 6.09
N ALA A 55 -11.11 7.92 6.15
CA ALA A 55 -10.55 9.02 5.40
C ALA A 55 -9.38 8.52 4.54
N GLY A 56 -9.45 8.73 3.23
CA GLY A 56 -8.37 8.33 2.31
C GLY A 56 -7.02 8.99 2.64
N SER A 57 -7.04 10.25 3.10
CA SER A 57 -5.83 11.01 3.43
C SER A 57 -5.06 10.51 4.66
N THR A 58 -5.62 9.60 5.45
CA THR A 58 -4.95 8.96 6.61
C THR A 58 -4.88 7.44 6.49
N THR A 59 -5.69 6.84 5.60
CA THR A 59 -5.59 5.43 5.22
C THR A 59 -4.22 5.14 4.62
N ILE A 60 -3.67 3.96 4.94
CA ILE A 60 -2.29 3.59 4.62
C ILE A 60 -2.29 2.38 3.69
N ALA A 61 -1.64 2.49 2.54
CA ALA A 61 -1.27 1.34 1.71
C ALA A 61 0.14 0.87 2.10
N VAL A 62 0.26 -0.39 2.52
CA VAL A 62 1.50 -1.02 2.97
C VAL A 62 1.86 -2.12 1.98
N HIS A 63 2.94 -1.89 1.24
CA HIS A 63 3.51 -2.93 0.37
C HIS A 63 4.53 -3.73 1.18
N GLU A 64 4.15 -4.93 1.60
CA GLU A 64 5.12 -5.89 2.12
C GLU A 64 5.79 -6.55 0.92
N TYR A 65 6.97 -6.06 0.52
CA TYR A 65 7.79 -6.90 -0.35
C TYR A 65 8.24 -8.09 0.48
N LEU A 66 7.72 -9.26 0.14
CA LEU A 66 8.00 -10.53 0.78
C LEU A 66 9.51 -10.72 0.93
N GLU A 67 9.89 -10.93 2.17
CA GLU A 67 11.20 -11.32 2.66
C GLU A 67 11.69 -12.54 1.88
N ASN A 68 12.54 -12.32 0.88
CA ASN A 68 13.59 -13.24 0.40
C ASN A 68 14.51 -12.45 -0.54
N ASN A 69 15.64 -11.99 -0.02
CA ASN A 69 16.68 -11.17 -0.68
C ASN A 69 16.38 -9.68 -0.88
N SER A 70 16.65 -8.94 0.21
CA SER A 70 17.44 -7.72 0.18
C SER A 70 18.28 -7.50 -1.10
N THR A 71 18.18 -6.28 -1.64
CA THR A 71 18.95 -5.69 -2.75
C THR A 71 18.63 -6.18 -4.17
N PHE A 72 17.42 -5.91 -4.67
CA PHE A 72 17.24 -5.80 -6.12
C PHE A 72 17.61 -4.38 -6.58
N LEU A 73 18.83 -4.23 -7.11
CA LEU A 73 19.21 -3.20 -8.08
C LEU A 73 19.03 -1.72 -7.67
N GLY A 74 19.23 -1.37 -6.40
CA GLY A 74 19.29 0.04 -5.98
C GLY A 74 17.93 0.74 -5.84
N PHE A 75 16.81 0.01 -5.89
CA PHE A 75 15.46 0.56 -5.67
C PHE A 75 15.05 0.58 -4.19
N SER A 76 15.99 0.86 -3.28
CA SER A 76 15.78 0.84 -1.82
C SER A 76 14.75 1.86 -1.31
N ASN A 77 14.25 2.73 -2.19
CA ASN A 77 13.38 3.85 -1.88
C ASN A 77 12.09 3.84 -2.73
N GLN A 78 11.62 2.67 -3.18
CA GLN A 78 10.33 2.54 -3.88
C GLN A 78 9.44 1.55 -3.14
N ASN A 79 8.28 2.00 -2.67
CA ASN A 79 7.34 1.13 -1.97
C ASN A 79 6.58 0.19 -2.91
N PHE A 80 6.36 0.55 -4.17
CA PHE A 80 5.61 -0.30 -5.10
C PHE A 80 6.50 -0.71 -6.27
N VAL A 81 7.04 -1.92 -6.16
CA VAL A 81 7.75 -2.61 -7.25
C VAL A 81 7.03 -3.93 -7.51
N ALA A 82 6.87 -4.26 -8.79
CA ALA A 82 6.26 -5.49 -9.25
C ALA A 82 7.12 -6.14 -10.33
N MET A 83 6.92 -7.44 -10.56
CA MET A 83 7.55 -8.17 -11.66
C MET A 83 6.48 -8.57 -12.67
N ALA A 84 6.76 -8.39 -13.96
CA ALA A 84 5.85 -8.79 -15.02
C ALA A 84 5.48 -10.26 -14.90
N GLY A 85 4.19 -10.56 -15.03
CA GLY A 85 3.63 -11.91 -14.92
C GLY A 85 3.39 -12.39 -13.49
N ALA A 86 3.94 -11.74 -12.46
CA ALA A 86 3.69 -12.07 -11.07
C ALA A 86 2.46 -11.31 -10.53
N THR A 87 1.65 -11.98 -9.70
CA THR A 87 0.64 -11.29 -8.89
C THR A 87 1.33 -10.59 -7.73
N THR A 88 1.13 -9.29 -7.63
CA THR A 88 1.64 -8.46 -6.55
C THR A 88 0.54 -8.21 -5.54
N THR A 89 0.84 -8.38 -4.26
CA THR A 89 -0.10 -8.17 -3.15
C THR A 89 0.41 -7.08 -2.21
N PHE A 90 -0.50 -6.32 -1.63
CA PHE A 90 -0.21 -5.33 -0.60
C PHE A 90 -1.38 -5.23 0.38
N SER A 91 -1.17 -4.63 1.53
CA SER A 91 -2.19 -4.45 2.56
C SER A 91 -2.67 -3.00 2.59
N ILE A 92 -3.93 -2.78 2.94
CA ILE A 92 -4.48 -1.45 3.18
C ILE A 92 -5.04 -1.40 4.60
N VAL A 93 -4.64 -0.40 5.37
CA VAL A 93 -5.13 -0.16 6.74
C VAL A 93 -5.96 1.10 6.73
N THR A 94 -7.27 0.95 6.93
CA THR A 94 -8.22 2.06 6.94
C THR A 94 -8.18 2.82 8.26
N LYS A 95 -8.22 4.15 8.16
CA LYS A 95 -8.19 5.06 9.30
C LYS A 95 -9.18 6.19 9.13
N ASP A 96 -9.65 6.76 10.24
CA ASP A 96 -10.42 8.00 10.20
C ASP A 96 -9.50 9.23 10.01
N ARG A 97 -10.09 10.43 9.88
CA ARG A 97 -9.34 11.68 9.69
C ARG A 97 -8.37 12.04 10.83
N TYR A 98 -8.50 11.41 11.99
CA TYR A 98 -7.62 11.59 13.15
C TYR A 98 -6.59 10.46 13.28
N ALA A 99 -6.46 9.63 12.23
CA ALA A 99 -5.58 8.48 12.15
C ALA A 99 -5.92 7.34 13.14
N ASN A 100 -7.16 7.29 13.65
CA ASN A 100 -7.62 6.15 14.43
C ASN A 100 -7.86 4.96 13.49
N PRO A 101 -7.30 3.77 13.79
CA PRO A 101 -7.52 2.57 12.99
C PRO A 101 -8.98 2.12 13.08
N LYS A 102 -9.57 1.77 11.95
CA LYS A 102 -10.87 1.09 11.92
C LYS A 102 -10.73 -0.31 12.54
N THR A 103 -11.79 -0.78 13.19
CA THR A 103 -11.83 -2.11 13.82
C THR A 103 -12.81 -3.07 13.13
N VAL A 104 -13.46 -2.59 12.07
CA VAL A 104 -14.38 -3.33 11.21
C VAL A 104 -14.12 -2.88 9.78
N GLY A 105 -14.35 -3.77 8.82
CA GLY A 105 -14.29 -3.45 7.40
C GLY A 105 -15.60 -2.88 6.84
N GLY A 106 -15.83 -3.10 5.55
CA GLY A 106 -16.99 -2.62 4.79
C GLY A 106 -16.72 -1.41 3.89
N GLU A 107 -15.48 -0.99 3.74
CA GLU A 107 -15.07 0.02 2.77
C GLU A 107 -14.95 -0.56 1.35
N GLU A 108 -15.35 0.23 0.36
CA GLU A 108 -15.19 -0.09 -1.05
C GLU A 108 -13.90 0.53 -1.59
N PHE A 109 -13.13 -0.28 -2.33
CA PHE A 109 -11.88 0.14 -2.96
C PHE A 109 -11.96 0.12 -4.49
N VAL A 110 -11.39 1.15 -5.10
CA VAL A 110 -11.06 1.17 -6.53
C VAL A 110 -9.54 1.26 -6.66
N ILE A 111 -8.93 0.28 -7.32
CA ILE A 111 -7.48 0.20 -7.49
C ILE A 111 -7.19 0.20 -8.98
N ASN A 112 -6.51 1.25 -9.46
CA ASN A 112 -6.12 1.39 -10.86
C ASN A 112 -4.60 1.32 -10.99
N VAL A 113 -4.12 0.51 -11.93
CA VAL A 113 -2.69 0.29 -12.21
C VAL A 113 -2.41 0.74 -13.64
N GLY A 114 -2.09 2.03 -13.77
CA GLY A 114 -2.05 2.69 -15.08
C GLY A 114 -3.38 2.54 -15.85
N PRO A 115 -3.36 2.65 -17.18
CA PRO A 115 -4.54 2.39 -18.01
C PRO A 115 -4.77 0.89 -18.29
N LEU A 116 -3.88 0.01 -17.82
CA LEU A 116 -3.80 -1.37 -18.30
C LEU A 116 -4.48 -2.39 -17.39
N ALA A 117 -4.61 -2.10 -16.09
CA ALA A 117 -5.15 -3.06 -15.14
C ALA A 117 -5.91 -2.41 -13.99
N GLN A 118 -6.84 -3.18 -13.43
CA GLN A 118 -7.49 -2.90 -12.15
C GLN A 118 -7.02 -3.93 -11.12
N GLY A 119 -6.88 -3.48 -9.88
CA GLY A 119 -6.60 -4.35 -8.74
C GLY A 119 -7.87 -4.93 -8.14
N LEU A 120 -7.67 -5.95 -7.30
CA LEU A 120 -8.70 -6.56 -6.47
C LEU A 120 -8.44 -6.18 -5.01
N SER A 121 -9.50 -6.12 -4.20
CA SER A 121 -9.42 -5.95 -2.75
C SER A 121 -10.26 -6.99 -2.02
N LEU A 122 -9.73 -7.52 -0.93
CA LEU A 122 -10.37 -8.44 -0.01
C LEU A 122 -10.43 -7.80 1.38
N ASP A 123 -11.63 -7.65 1.93
CA ASP A 123 -11.85 -7.21 3.30
C ASP A 123 -11.54 -8.32 4.30
N LEU A 124 -10.69 -8.04 5.30
CA LEU A 124 -10.35 -8.97 6.37
C LEU A 124 -11.24 -8.80 7.62
N GLY A 125 -12.25 -7.92 7.54
CA GLY A 125 -13.28 -7.72 8.55
C GLY A 125 -12.84 -6.93 9.78
N ASN A 126 -11.60 -6.44 9.80
CA ASN A 126 -10.98 -5.80 10.96
C ASN A 126 -10.45 -4.39 10.67
N GLY A 127 -10.90 -3.76 9.57
CA GLY A 127 -10.39 -2.47 9.09
C GLY A 127 -9.12 -2.58 8.25
N THR A 128 -8.64 -3.80 7.99
CA THR A 128 -7.53 -4.07 7.07
C THR A 128 -8.01 -4.87 5.87
N TYR A 129 -7.32 -4.66 4.74
CA TYR A 129 -7.68 -5.24 3.45
C TYR A 129 -6.43 -5.81 2.80
N SER A 130 -6.56 -6.94 2.10
CA SER A 130 -5.55 -7.43 1.18
C SER A 130 -5.91 -6.99 -0.23
N ALA A 131 -4.99 -6.33 -0.92
CA ALA A 131 -5.14 -5.88 -2.28
C ALA A 131 -4.15 -6.59 -3.20
N SER A 132 -4.52 -6.77 -4.47
CA SER A 132 -3.65 -7.42 -5.44
C SER A 132 -3.83 -6.89 -6.86
N TYR A 133 -2.79 -7.00 -7.67
CA TYR A 133 -2.85 -6.74 -9.11
C TYR A 133 -1.80 -7.59 -9.85
N ARG A 134 -1.92 -7.67 -11.17
CA ARG A 134 -0.95 -8.37 -12.03
C ARG A 134 -0.73 -7.57 -13.31
N MET A 135 0.53 -7.32 -13.63
CA MET A 135 0.97 -6.60 -14.83
C MET A 135 1.82 -7.53 -15.70
N THR A 136 1.75 -7.40 -17.02
CA THR A 136 2.60 -8.16 -17.96
C THR A 136 3.53 -7.28 -18.77
N SER A 137 3.39 -5.96 -18.69
CA SER A 137 4.24 -4.99 -19.37
C SER A 137 5.13 -4.30 -18.34
N SER A 138 6.43 -4.26 -18.60
CA SER A 138 7.39 -3.54 -17.77
C SER A 138 7.36 -2.04 -18.05
N GLY A 139 7.73 -1.25 -17.06
CA GLY A 139 7.83 0.20 -17.14
C GLY A 139 7.38 0.90 -15.88
N ASP A 140 7.32 2.23 -15.98
CA ASP A 140 6.83 3.10 -14.92
C ASP A 140 5.33 3.30 -15.05
N TYR A 141 4.62 3.07 -13.96
CA TYR A 141 3.18 3.15 -13.86
C TYR A 141 2.75 3.96 -12.64
N LYS A 142 1.46 4.27 -12.61
CA LYS A 142 0.78 4.88 -11.47
C LYS A 142 -0.16 3.87 -10.83
N LEU A 143 -0.03 3.68 -9.52
CA LEU A 143 -0.98 2.95 -8.69
C LEU A 143 -1.90 3.95 -7.97
N ALA A 144 -3.12 4.14 -8.47
CA ALA A 144 -4.12 4.98 -7.83
C ALA A 144 -5.09 4.11 -7.01
N ILE A 145 -5.21 4.41 -5.72
CA ILE A 145 -6.09 3.69 -4.79
C ILE A 145 -7.11 4.68 -4.25
N LEU A 146 -8.39 4.37 -4.40
CA LEU A 146 -9.49 5.13 -3.82
C LEU A 146 -10.21 4.26 -2.79
N VAL A 147 -10.54 4.85 -1.65
CA VAL A 147 -11.42 4.27 -0.63
C VAL A 147 -12.63 5.19 -0.48
N ASN A 148 -13.84 4.67 -0.68
CA ASN A 148 -15.07 5.48 -0.66
C ASN A 148 -14.94 6.76 -1.50
N ASN A 149 -14.38 6.64 -2.71
CA ASN A 149 -14.13 7.74 -3.64
C ASN A 149 -13.14 8.82 -3.16
N GLN A 150 -12.32 8.52 -2.14
CA GLN A 150 -11.23 9.38 -1.67
C GLN A 150 -9.88 8.73 -1.95
N LEU A 151 -8.91 9.51 -2.44
CA LEU A 151 -7.55 9.02 -2.68
C LEU A 151 -6.89 8.56 -1.37
N VAL A 152 -6.29 7.38 -1.41
CA VAL A 152 -5.37 6.90 -0.38
C VAL A 152 -4.01 7.56 -0.63
N GLN A 153 -3.54 8.33 0.34
CA GLN A 153 -2.36 9.20 0.17
C GLN A 153 -1.15 8.78 1.02
N ASN A 154 -1.32 7.82 1.94
CA ASN A 154 -0.22 7.35 2.77
C ASN A 154 0.34 6.02 2.27
N PRO A 155 1.66 5.84 2.31
CA PRO A 155 2.67 6.80 2.81
C PRO A 155 2.97 7.97 1.84
N PRO A 156 3.04 9.23 2.33
CA PRO A 156 3.15 10.41 1.46
C PRO A 156 4.49 10.52 0.72
N ALA A 157 5.55 9.87 1.21
CA ALA A 157 6.85 9.86 0.56
C ALA A 157 6.84 9.21 -0.83
N PHE A 158 5.83 8.39 -1.13
CA PHE A 158 5.70 7.64 -2.38
C PHE A 158 4.46 8.05 -3.18
N PHE A 159 3.64 8.93 -2.62
CA PHE A 159 2.43 9.45 -3.25
C PHE A 159 2.76 10.70 -4.06
N ASP A 160 2.45 10.68 -5.34
CA ASP A 160 2.54 11.85 -6.21
C ASP A 160 1.17 12.55 -6.25
N ALA A 161 1.07 13.70 -5.58
CA ALA A 161 -0.17 14.47 -5.51
C ALA A 161 -0.55 15.12 -6.85
N SER A 162 0.42 15.38 -7.73
CA SER A 162 0.14 15.95 -9.06
C SER A 162 -0.50 14.91 -9.98
N GLU A 163 -0.12 13.65 -9.78
CA GLU A 163 -0.60 12.51 -10.55
C GLU A 163 -1.76 11.75 -9.87
N GLY A 164 -1.98 11.95 -8.56
CA GLY A 164 -3.05 11.30 -7.80
C GLY A 164 -2.82 9.80 -7.57
N GLY A 165 -1.58 9.38 -7.33
CA GLY A 165 -1.28 7.97 -7.08
C GLY A 165 0.16 7.71 -6.65
N PHE A 166 0.45 6.45 -6.31
CA PHE A 166 1.79 6.01 -5.96
C PHE A 166 2.60 5.68 -7.22
N LYS A 167 3.90 5.96 -7.18
CA LYS A 167 4.82 5.51 -8.23
C LYS A 167 4.98 3.99 -8.15
N LEU A 168 4.76 3.32 -9.26
CA LEU A 168 4.90 1.88 -9.41
C LEU A 168 5.90 1.57 -10.52
N VAL A 169 6.91 0.77 -10.21
CA VAL A 169 7.83 0.24 -11.23
C VAL A 169 7.50 -1.23 -11.46
N VAL A 170 7.19 -1.59 -12.71
CA VAL A 170 7.04 -3.00 -13.11
C VAL A 170 8.31 -3.40 -13.85
N MET A 171 9.05 -4.34 -13.28
CA MET A 171 10.26 -4.91 -13.87
C MET A 171 9.90 -6.04 -14.83
N ALA A 172 10.73 -6.25 -15.85
CA ALA A 172 10.63 -7.44 -16.68
C ALA A 172 10.76 -8.74 -15.83
N SER A 173 10.23 -9.85 -16.30
CA SER A 173 10.41 -11.15 -15.65
C SER A 173 11.80 -11.75 -15.94
N SER A 174 12.00 -13.03 -15.64
CA SER A 174 13.18 -13.79 -16.02
C SER A 174 13.43 -13.75 -17.54
N THR A 175 14.71 -13.76 -17.93
CA THR A 175 15.10 -13.77 -19.35
C THR A 175 14.56 -15.01 -20.05
N LEU A 176 13.89 -14.80 -21.17
CA LEU A 176 13.54 -15.85 -22.12
C LEU A 176 14.51 -15.80 -23.30
N ALA A 177 15.40 -16.79 -23.37
CA ALA A 177 16.46 -16.86 -24.39
C ALA A 177 15.89 -16.82 -25.83
N SER A 178 14.77 -17.51 -26.09
CA SER A 178 14.15 -17.55 -27.43
C SER A 178 13.54 -16.21 -27.89
N ARG A 179 13.37 -15.24 -26.98
CA ARG A 179 12.97 -13.86 -27.30
C ARG A 179 14.14 -12.88 -27.27
N SER A 180 15.32 -13.33 -26.86
CA SER A 180 16.51 -12.49 -26.73
C SER A 180 17.26 -12.38 -28.05
N GLU A 181 17.93 -11.25 -28.25
CA GLU A 181 18.57 -10.92 -29.52
C GLU A 181 20.06 -10.65 -29.30
N ILE A 182 20.88 -11.10 -30.26
CA ILE A 182 22.31 -10.83 -30.30
C ILE A 182 22.65 -10.11 -31.60
N VAL A 183 23.40 -9.01 -31.50
CA VAL A 183 23.75 -8.18 -32.65
C VAL A 183 25.22 -7.74 -32.57
N GLY A 184 25.86 -7.58 -33.72
CA GLY A 184 27.21 -7.03 -33.82
C GLY A 184 28.07 -7.72 -34.88
N VAL A 185 29.04 -6.98 -35.42
CA VAL A 185 29.94 -7.49 -36.48
C VAL A 185 30.79 -8.68 -36.01
N GLY A 186 31.07 -8.77 -34.71
CA GLY A 186 31.80 -9.89 -34.11
C GLY A 186 31.08 -11.23 -34.15
N LEU A 187 29.84 -11.28 -34.65
CA LEU A 187 29.13 -12.53 -34.96
C LEU A 187 29.51 -13.13 -36.32
N THR A 188 30.17 -12.37 -37.19
CA THR A 188 30.40 -12.78 -38.60
C THR A 188 31.87 -12.77 -38.98
N THR A 189 32.63 -11.77 -38.54
CA THR A 189 34.05 -11.63 -38.89
C THR A 189 34.85 -11.08 -37.73
N ALA A 190 36.12 -11.50 -37.65
CA ALA A 190 37.10 -11.00 -36.70
C ALA A 190 38.49 -11.02 -37.35
N THR A 191 39.32 -10.05 -36.99
CA THR A 191 40.71 -9.97 -37.46
C THR A 191 41.64 -10.49 -36.36
N ALA A 192 42.55 -11.40 -36.70
CA ALA A 192 43.53 -11.92 -35.74
C ALA A 192 44.30 -10.77 -35.05
N GLY A 193 44.38 -10.82 -33.73
CA GLY A 193 45.01 -9.76 -32.93
C GLY A 193 44.21 -8.47 -32.76
N SER A 194 42.98 -8.38 -33.29
CA SER A 194 42.07 -7.24 -33.11
C SER A 194 40.82 -7.62 -32.34
N THR A 195 40.38 -6.74 -31.44
CA THR A 195 39.12 -6.93 -30.69
C THR A 195 37.92 -6.88 -31.63
N SER A 196 37.07 -7.90 -31.56
CA SER A 196 35.75 -7.91 -32.19
C SER A 196 34.67 -7.97 -31.11
N ALA A 197 33.51 -7.37 -31.35
CA ALA A 197 32.47 -7.19 -30.35
C ALA A 197 31.07 -7.53 -30.89
N PHE A 198 30.22 -7.97 -29.96
CA PHE A 198 28.78 -8.13 -30.12
C PHE A 198 28.08 -7.68 -28.83
N SER A 199 26.77 -7.52 -28.89
CA SER A 199 25.92 -7.16 -27.76
C SER A 199 24.69 -8.07 -27.72
N ILE A 200 24.22 -8.38 -26.51
CA ILE A 200 23.02 -9.17 -26.27
C ILE A 200 21.98 -8.26 -25.61
N GLN A 201 20.79 -8.20 -26.20
CA GLN A 201 19.61 -7.61 -25.56
C GLN A 201 18.69 -8.74 -25.09
N THR A 202 18.50 -8.85 -23.78
CA THR A 202 17.59 -9.84 -23.21
C THR A 202 16.17 -9.30 -23.09
N TYR A 203 15.21 -10.21 -23.24
CA TYR A 203 13.78 -9.97 -23.07
C TYR A 203 13.16 -11.07 -22.20
N ASP A 204 12.06 -10.77 -21.51
CA ASP A 204 11.28 -11.78 -20.79
C ASP A 204 10.25 -12.49 -21.68
N GLU A 205 9.46 -13.41 -21.11
CA GLU A 205 8.43 -14.17 -21.83
C GLU A 205 7.30 -13.32 -22.45
N PHE A 206 7.08 -12.11 -21.93
CA PHE A 206 6.08 -11.15 -22.39
C PHE A 206 6.65 -10.19 -23.45
N GLY A 207 7.95 -10.30 -23.77
CA GLY A 207 8.64 -9.41 -24.70
C GLY A 207 9.08 -8.09 -24.06
N ASN A 208 9.11 -8.01 -22.74
CA ASN A 208 9.64 -6.85 -22.04
C ASN A 208 11.16 -6.83 -22.15
N LYS A 209 11.71 -5.70 -22.60
CA LYS A 209 13.14 -5.48 -22.64
C LYS A 209 13.69 -5.39 -21.22
N LYS A 210 14.73 -6.16 -20.89
CA LYS A 210 15.41 -6.04 -19.61
C LYS A 210 16.37 -4.85 -19.64
N ASP A 211 16.24 -4.00 -18.64
CA ASP A 211 17.03 -2.79 -18.37
C ASP A 211 18.06 -3.01 -17.25
N TYR A 212 18.17 -4.24 -16.76
CA TYR A 212 19.17 -4.68 -15.78
C TYR A 212 19.78 -6.02 -16.15
N GLY A 213 21.04 -6.21 -15.75
CA GLY A 213 21.78 -7.46 -15.92
C GLY A 213 21.56 -8.44 -14.77
N GLY A 214 22.52 -9.35 -14.59
CA GLY A 214 22.51 -10.37 -13.53
C GLY A 214 22.33 -11.79 -14.05
N ASP A 215 21.92 -11.95 -15.32
CA ASP A 215 21.88 -13.24 -15.99
C ASP A 215 23.30 -13.72 -16.33
N THR A 216 23.55 -15.02 -16.16
CA THR A 216 24.79 -15.66 -16.63
C THR A 216 24.68 -15.95 -18.13
N MET A 217 25.66 -15.46 -18.89
CA MET A 217 25.79 -15.71 -20.33
C MET A 217 27.11 -16.45 -20.60
N ILE A 218 27.09 -17.43 -21.50
CA ILE A 218 28.27 -18.22 -21.89
C ILE A 218 28.52 -17.97 -23.38
N ALA A 219 29.78 -17.71 -23.75
CA ALA A 219 30.23 -17.60 -25.14
C ALA A 219 31.47 -18.49 -25.32
N GLU A 220 31.47 -19.31 -26.37
CA GLU A 220 32.54 -20.27 -26.68
C GLU A 220 32.93 -20.12 -28.17
N LEU A 221 34.23 -20.21 -28.46
CA LEU A 221 34.80 -20.20 -29.81
C LEU A 221 35.64 -21.46 -29.99
N TYR A 222 35.44 -22.17 -31.10
CA TYR A 222 36.06 -23.46 -31.40
C TYR A 222 37.01 -23.36 -32.59
#